data_AF-A0A123SJN0-F1
#
_entry.id   AF-A0A123SJN0-F1
#
_cell.length_a   1.000
_cell.length_b   1.000
_cell.length_c   1.000
_cell.angle_alpha   90.00
_cell.angle_beta   90.00
_cell.angle_gamma   90.00
#
_symmetry.space_group_name_H-M   'P 1'
#
loop_
_entity.id
_entity.type
_entity.pdbx_description
1 polymer ?
#
loop_
_entity_poly.entity_id
_entity_poly.type
_entity_poly.pdbx_seq_one_letter_code
_entity_poly.pdbx_strand_id
1 'polypeptide(L)'
;MMTPESVCAERGIDLVYFDGRDTDKKGIYNKRANMIAVDAYLDEIQHKKVIYHEMGHEDHDPAQYDRRREQYELQADRNMIHYLVKEELALMDDVREFNYVRFMEKYNLKTTVNETMVIEEYNNLVGV
;
A
#
# COMPACT_ATOMS: atom_id res chain seq x y z
N MET A 1 10.05 -11.29 8.91
CA MET A 1 9.64 -9.88 8.72
C MET A 1 8.66 -9.87 7.57
N MET A 2 7.49 -9.25 7.74
CA MET A 2 6.52 -9.11 6.65
C MET A 2 7.11 -8.19 5.58
N THR A 3 7.06 -8.62 4.32
CA THR A 3 7.44 -7.79 3.16
C THR A 3 6.31 -7.80 2.13
N PRO A 4 6.24 -6.82 1.21
CA PRO A 4 5.23 -6.81 0.16
C PRO A 4 5.25 -8.08 -0.68
N GLU A 5 6.42 -8.63 -0.99
CA GLU A 5 6.58 -9.87 -1.76
C GLU A 5 6.04 -11.08 -1.02
N SER A 6 6.26 -11.16 0.30
CA SER A 6 5.72 -12.25 1.12
C SER A 6 4.19 -12.21 1.15
N VAL A 7 3.59 -11.02 1.22
CA VAL A 7 2.13 -10.84 1.19
C VAL A 7 1.57 -11.18 -0.20
N CYS A 8 2.25 -10.78 -1.29
CA CYS A 8 1.89 -11.20 -2.64
C CYS A 8 1.88 -12.74 -2.75
N ALA A 9 2.95 -13.39 -2.30
CA ALA A 9 3.09 -14.85 -2.38
C ALA A 9 2.00 -15.57 -1.58
N GLU A 10 1.68 -15.11 -0.37
CA GLU A 10 0.60 -15.64 0.46
C GLU A 10 -0.78 -15.52 -0.21
N ARG A 11 -1.01 -14.46 -0.97
CA ARG A 11 -2.24 -14.19 -1.71
C ARG A 11 -2.25 -14.81 -3.13
N GLY A 12 -1.17 -15.46 -3.55
CA GLY A 12 -1.03 -16.00 -4.89
C GLY A 12 -1.00 -14.94 -6.00
N ILE A 13 -0.55 -13.72 -5.66
CA ILE A 13 -0.38 -12.61 -6.60
C ILE A 13 1.03 -12.69 -7.20
N ASP A 14 1.12 -12.79 -8.52
CA ASP A 14 2.40 -12.75 -9.21
C ASP A 14 2.96 -11.32 -9.21
N LEU A 15 4.19 -11.14 -8.73
CA LEU A 15 4.88 -9.86 -8.77
C LEU A 15 5.89 -9.84 -9.92
N VAL A 16 5.69 -8.94 -10.88
CA VAL A 16 6.58 -8.76 -12.03
C VAL A 16 7.09 -7.33 -12.10
N TYR A 17 8.20 -7.15 -12.80
CA TYR A 17 8.89 -5.87 -12.91
C TYR A 17 8.89 -5.38 -14.35
N PHE A 18 8.73 -4.07 -14.54
CA PHE A 18 8.84 -3.42 -15.84
C PHE A 18 9.76 -2.18 -15.77
N ASP A 19 10.27 -1.76 -16.93
CA ASP A 19 11.02 -0.50 -17.04
C ASP A 19 10.04 0.68 -17.03
N GLY A 20 9.88 1.32 -15.87
CA GLY A 20 8.94 2.43 -15.69
C GLY A 20 9.54 3.82 -15.88
N ARG A 21 10.78 3.95 -16.36
CA ARG A 21 11.48 5.25 -16.46
C ARG A 21 10.82 6.23 -17.43
N ASP A 22 10.18 5.71 -18.48
CA ASP A 22 9.50 6.50 -19.51
C ASP A 22 7.96 6.54 -19.33
N THR A 23 7.46 6.21 -18.14
CA THR A 23 6.01 6.24 -17.84
C THR A 23 5.70 6.86 -16.49
N ASP A 24 4.53 7.51 -16.44
CA ASP A 24 3.96 8.05 -15.20
C ASP A 24 3.41 6.96 -14.27
N LYS A 25 3.23 5.73 -14.76
CA LYS A 25 2.70 4.62 -13.97
C LYS A 25 3.82 3.93 -13.19
N LYS A 26 3.67 3.87 -11.87
CA LYS A 26 4.62 3.17 -10.98
C LYS A 26 4.23 1.74 -10.67
N GLY A 27 2.95 1.42 -10.78
CA GLY A 27 2.41 0.08 -10.63
C GLY A 27 1.14 -0.11 -11.44
N ILE A 28 0.71 -1.37 -11.54
CA ILE A 28 -0.63 -1.75 -11.98
C ILE A 28 -0.98 -3.14 -11.45
N TYR A 29 -2.17 -3.26 -10.85
CA TYR A 29 -2.81 -4.55 -10.60
C TYR A 29 -3.63 -5.02 -11.81
N ASN A 30 -3.35 -6.25 -12.26
CA ASN A 30 -4.10 -6.94 -13.30
C ASN A 30 -4.93 -8.08 -12.71
N LYS A 31 -6.21 -7.80 -12.45
CA LYS A 31 -7.16 -8.77 -11.88
C LYS A 31 -7.30 -10.06 -12.69
N ARG A 32 -7.22 -10.00 -14.02
CA ARG A 32 -7.37 -11.19 -14.88
C ARG A 32 -6.18 -12.14 -14.75
N ALA A 33 -4.99 -11.59 -14.55
CA ALA A 33 -3.76 -12.37 -14.40
C ALA A 33 -3.40 -12.62 -12.92
N ASN A 34 -4.16 -12.05 -11.97
CA ASN A 34 -3.80 -11.95 -10.56
C ASN A 34 -2.34 -11.54 -10.35
N MET A 35 -1.94 -10.43 -10.96
CA MET A 35 -0.55 -10.01 -11.04
C MET A 35 -0.42 -8.52 -10.77
N ILE A 36 0.63 -8.14 -10.04
CA ILE A 36 1.09 -6.76 -9.89
C ILE A 36 2.34 -6.59 -10.77
N ALA A 37 2.30 -5.60 -11.66
CA ALA A 37 3.51 -5.12 -12.32
C ALA A 37 3.98 -3.84 -11.62
N VAL A 38 5.25 -3.78 -11.22
CA VAL A 38 5.85 -2.63 -10.51
C VAL A 38 7.08 -2.10 -11.27
N ASP A 39 7.27 -0.78 -11.24
CA ASP A 39 8.45 -0.14 -11.82
C ASP A 39 9.73 -0.62 -11.10
N ALA A 40 10.68 -1.17 -11.87
CA ALA A 40 11.92 -1.73 -11.36
C ALA A 40 12.89 -0.69 -10.76
N TYR A 41 12.66 0.61 -11.00
CA TYR A 41 13.56 1.69 -10.61
C TYR A 41 13.07 2.51 -9.40
N LEU A 42 12.06 2.02 -8.69
CA LEU A 42 11.59 2.63 -7.45
C LEU A 42 12.59 2.40 -6.30
N ASP A 43 12.74 3.41 -5.42
CA ASP A 43 13.42 3.19 -4.14
C ASP A 43 12.60 2.26 -3.23
N GLU A 44 13.22 1.76 -2.16
CA GLU A 44 12.62 0.77 -1.25
C GLU A 44 11.26 1.23 -0.69
N ILE A 45 11.12 2.52 -0.36
CA ILE A 45 9.87 3.06 0.20
C ILE A 45 8.80 3.15 -0.90
N GLN A 46 9.13 3.67 -2.07
CA GLN A 46 8.18 3.73 -3.17
C GLN A 46 7.76 2.35 -3.64
N HIS A 47 8.71 1.42 -3.71
CA HIS A 47 8.47 0.04 -4.13
C HIS A 47 7.42 -0.64 -3.24
N LYS A 48 7.60 -0.61 -1.91
CA LYS A 48 6.61 -1.18 -0.99
C LYS A 48 5.26 -0.46 -1.04
N LYS A 49 5.28 0.88 -1.14
CA LYS A 49 4.05 1.69 -1.24
C LYS A 49 3.22 1.30 -2.44
N VAL A 50 3.86 1.21 -3.60
CA VAL A 50 3.19 0.83 -4.85
C VAL A 50 2.62 -0.57 -4.74
N ILE A 51 3.40 -1.56 -4.30
CA ILE A 51 2.89 -2.94 -4.21
C ILE A 51 1.68 -3.03 -3.28
N TYR A 52 1.75 -2.45 -2.08
CA TYR A 52 0.61 -2.48 -1.17
C TYR A 52 -0.60 -1.67 -1.69
N HIS A 53 -0.38 -0.57 -2.42
CA HIS A 53 -1.46 0.15 -3.07
C HIS A 53 -2.12 -0.73 -4.15
N GLU A 54 -1.33 -1.33 -5.03
CA GLU A 54 -1.84 -2.20 -6.11
C GLU A 54 -2.60 -3.42 -5.56
N MET A 55 -2.15 -4.02 -4.45
CA MET A 55 -2.91 -5.07 -3.76
C MET A 55 -4.30 -4.62 -3.32
N GLY A 56 -4.46 -3.35 -2.97
CA GLY A 56 -5.76 -2.80 -2.58
C GLY A 56 -6.78 -2.76 -3.73
N HIS A 57 -6.36 -3.01 -4.98
CA HIS A 57 -7.26 -3.17 -6.12
C HIS A 57 -7.75 -4.61 -6.37
N GLU A 58 -7.34 -5.59 -5.56
CA GLU A 58 -7.71 -7.00 -5.70
C GLU A 58 -9.24 -7.21 -5.83
N ASP A 59 -10.01 -6.61 -4.92
CA ASP A 59 -11.46 -6.78 -4.86
C ASP A 59 -12.24 -5.80 -5.75
N HIS A 60 -11.60 -4.82 -6.37
CA HIS A 60 -12.28 -3.84 -7.21
C HIS A 60 -12.79 -4.43 -8.53
N ASP A 61 -13.93 -3.95 -9.01
CA ASP A 61 -14.44 -4.25 -10.35
C ASP A 61 -13.86 -3.26 -11.37
N PRO A 62 -12.97 -3.68 -12.30
CA PRO A 62 -12.38 -2.79 -13.30
C PRO A 62 -13.42 -2.10 -14.19
N ALA A 63 -14.58 -2.72 -14.42
CA ALA A 63 -15.64 -2.13 -15.24
C ALA A 63 -16.32 -0.92 -14.57
N GLN A 64 -16.15 -0.75 -13.25
CA GLN A 64 -16.67 0.39 -12.48
C GLN A 64 -15.61 1.45 -12.19
N TYR A 65 -14.35 1.23 -12.60
CA TYR A 65 -13.24 2.09 -12.21
C TYR A 65 -13.48 3.56 -12.56
N ASP A 66 -13.92 3.86 -13.79
CA ASP A 66 -14.15 5.25 -14.20
C ASP A 66 -15.22 5.97 -13.35
N ARG A 67 -16.20 5.22 -12.83
CA ARG A 67 -17.28 5.77 -11.99
C ARG A 67 -16.93 5.82 -10.51
N ARG A 68 -16.06 4.93 -10.05
CA ARG A 68 -15.69 4.75 -8.63
C ARG A 68 -14.23 5.09 -8.35
N ARG A 69 -13.54 5.76 -9.28
CA ARG A 69 -12.10 6.00 -9.23
C ARG A 69 -11.65 6.49 -7.87
N GLU A 70 -12.19 7.61 -7.40
CA GLU A 70 -11.81 8.18 -6.09
C GLU A 70 -12.04 7.22 -4.94
N GLN A 71 -13.14 6.45 -4.95
CA GLN A 71 -13.39 5.44 -3.94
C GLN A 71 -12.32 4.34 -3.96
N TYR A 72 -12.00 3.81 -5.15
CA TYR A 72 -11.04 2.72 -5.32
C TYR A 72 -9.62 3.15 -4.96
N GLU A 73 -9.20 4.34 -5.38
CA GLU A 73 -7.88 4.89 -5.00
C GLU A 73 -7.78 5.08 -3.49
N LEU A 74 -8.83 5.57 -2.83
CA LEU A 74 -8.85 5.73 -1.37
C LEU A 74 -8.80 4.38 -0.64
N GLN A 75 -9.45 3.35 -1.18
CA GLN A 75 -9.40 1.99 -0.64
C GLN A 75 -8.01 1.37 -0.82
N ALA A 76 -7.38 1.61 -1.97
CA ALA A 76 -6.01 1.17 -2.26
C ALA A 76 -4.99 1.88 -1.37
N ASP A 77 -5.09 3.20 -1.20
CA ASP A 77 -4.27 3.98 -0.26
C ASP A 77 -4.43 3.50 1.18
N ARG A 78 -5.66 3.14 1.59
CA ARG A 78 -5.91 2.58 2.91
C ARG A 78 -5.24 1.22 3.10
N ASN A 79 -5.30 0.35 2.08
CA ASN A 79 -4.58 -0.93 2.12
C ASN A 79 -3.06 -0.73 2.20
N MET A 80 -2.52 0.24 1.43
CA MET A 80 -1.12 0.64 1.55
C MET A 80 -0.77 1.07 2.98
N ILE A 81 -1.53 2.00 3.56
CA ILE A 81 -1.29 2.50 4.90
C ILE A 81 -1.40 1.38 5.95
N HIS A 82 -2.39 0.50 5.84
CA HIS A 82 -2.57 -0.65 6.73
C HIS A 82 -1.29 -1.47 6.85
N TYR A 83 -0.73 -1.89 5.72
CA TYR A 83 0.48 -2.71 5.71
C TYR A 83 1.72 -1.96 6.16
N LEU A 84 1.86 -0.68 5.82
CA LEU A 84 2.97 0.13 6.33
C LEU A 84 2.92 0.32 7.84
N VAL A 85 1.75 0.60 8.41
CA VAL A 85 1.57 0.68 9.88
C VAL A 85 1.89 -0.67 10.51
N LYS A 86 1.35 -1.77 9.95
CA LYS A 86 1.60 -3.12 10.43
C LYS A 86 3.09 -3.50 10.43
N GLU A 87 3.84 -3.12 9.39
CA GLU A 87 5.30 -3.30 9.34
C GLU A 87 6.00 -2.51 10.46
N GLU A 88 5.69 -1.22 10.62
CA GLU A 88 6.32 -0.39 11.65
C GLU A 88 6.05 -0.92 13.06
N LEU A 89 4.80 -1.28 13.35
CA LEU A 89 4.43 -1.83 14.65
C LEU A 89 5.15 -3.14 14.95
N ALA A 90 5.41 -3.98 13.95
CA ALA A 90 6.16 -5.22 14.12
C ALA A 90 7.65 -5.02 14.44
N LEU A 91 8.18 -3.81 14.22
CA LEU A 91 9.57 -3.43 14.53
C LEU A 91 9.70 -2.68 15.87
N MET A 92 8.58 -2.35 16.51
CA MET A 92 8.55 -1.58 17.76
C MET A 92 8.52 -2.49 18.98
N ASP A 93 9.27 -2.12 20.03
CA ASP A 93 9.20 -2.79 21.34
C ASP A 93 7.90 -2.44 22.09
N ASP A 94 7.45 -1.18 22.00
CA ASP A 94 6.19 -0.71 22.55
C ASP A 94 5.38 0.06 21.49
N VAL A 95 4.32 -0.57 21.01
CA VAL A 95 3.42 0.01 19.99
C VAL A 95 2.77 1.32 20.44
N ARG A 96 2.68 1.59 21.75
CA ARG A 96 2.11 2.85 22.29
C ARG A 96 2.98 4.07 22.01
N GLU A 97 4.24 3.86 21.66
CA GLU A 97 5.16 4.93 21.25
C GLU A 97 5.01 5.32 19.78
N PHE A 98 4.05 4.73 19.06
CA PHE A 98 3.80 5.02 17.65
C PHE A 98 3.47 6.51 17.47
N ASN A 99 4.27 7.18 16.62
CA ASN A 99 4.11 8.59 16.33
C ASN A 99 3.70 8.76 14.86
N TYR A 100 2.41 9.03 14.65
CA TYR A 100 1.84 9.13 13.30
C TYR A 100 2.47 10.27 12.48
N VAL A 101 2.94 11.36 13.10
CA VAL A 101 3.61 12.46 12.39
C VAL A 101 4.92 11.99 11.79
N ARG A 102 5.78 11.33 12.59
CA ARG A 102 7.04 10.76 12.12
C ARG A 102 6.81 9.68 11.06
N PHE A 103 5.76 8.88 11.23
CA PHE A 103 5.35 7.88 10.25
C PHE A 103 5.00 8.55 8.90
N MET A 104 4.14 9.57 8.92
CA MET A 104 3.73 10.28 7.71
C MET A 104 4.90 10.97 7.01
N GLU A 105 5.84 11.55 7.77
CA GLU A 105 7.08 12.12 7.23
C GLU A 105 7.94 11.05 6.53
N LYS A 106 8.16 9.90 7.19
CA LYS A 106 8.95 8.78 6.64
C LYS A 106 8.39 8.28 5.30
N TYR A 107 7.07 8.13 5.21
CA TYR A 107 6.40 7.60 4.01
C TYR A 107 5.93 8.67 3.03
N ASN A 108 6.25 9.94 3.28
CA ASN A 108 5.87 11.08 2.46
C ASN A 108 4.35 11.13 2.20
N LEU A 109 3.54 10.92 3.25
CA LEU A 109 2.08 11.00 3.24
C LEU A 109 1.67 12.43 3.59
N LYS A 110 0.87 13.09 2.73
CA LYS A 110 0.72 14.56 2.78
C LYS A 110 -0.69 15.07 3.00
N THR A 111 -1.69 14.20 2.95
CA THR A 111 -3.09 14.61 3.02
C THR A 111 -3.68 14.35 4.40
N THR A 112 -4.69 15.13 4.77
CA THR A 112 -5.49 14.90 5.99
C THR A 112 -6.25 13.57 5.93
N VAL A 113 -6.54 13.08 4.72
CA VAL A 113 -7.12 11.75 4.51
C VAL A 113 -6.11 10.67 4.90
N ASN A 114 -4.83 10.81 4.50
CA ASN A 114 -3.79 9.88 4.93
C ASN A 114 -3.59 9.92 6.45
N GLU A 115 -3.59 11.11 7.07
CA GLU A 115 -3.52 11.25 8.53
C GLU A 115 -4.62 10.47 9.23
N THR A 116 -5.86 10.66 8.76
CA THR A 116 -7.03 9.94 9.30
C THR A 116 -6.87 8.43 9.15
N MET A 117 -6.46 7.95 7.97
CA MET A 117 -6.22 6.53 7.71
C MET A 117 -5.11 5.95 8.61
N VAL A 118 -4.00 6.66 8.81
CA VAL A 118 -2.89 6.20 9.67
C VAL A 118 -3.38 6.01 11.11
N ILE A 119 -4.12 6.98 11.65
CA ILE A 119 -4.64 6.92 13.02
C ILE A 119 -5.64 5.77 13.15
N GLU A 120 -6.57 5.63 12.20
CA GLU A 120 -7.56 4.56 12.21
C GLU A 120 -6.93 3.18 12.08
N GLU A 121 -6.00 2.98 11.15
CA GLU A 121 -5.31 1.69 10.97
C GLU A 121 -4.44 1.34 12.18
N TYR A 122 -3.77 2.31 12.80
CA TYR A 122 -3.07 2.11 14.05
C TYR A 122 -4.01 1.57 15.13
N ASN A 123 -5.11 2.28 15.41
CA ASN A 123 -6.09 1.88 16.43
C ASN A 123 -6.69 0.49 16.15
N ASN A 124 -7.03 0.21 14.89
CA ASN A 124 -7.53 -1.10 14.45
C ASN A 124 -6.52 -2.22 14.73
N LEU A 125 -5.23 -1.98 14.47
CA LEU A 125 -4.16 -2.98 14.65
C LEU A 125 -3.79 -3.19 16.11
N VAL A 126 -3.84 -2.15 16.95
CA VAL A 126 -3.57 -2.27 18.40
C VAL A 126 -4.80 -2.69 19.22
N GLY A 127 -5.99 -2.64 18.63
CA GLY A 127 -7.26 -3.01 19.27
C GLY A 127 -7.76 -1.99 20.29
N VAL A 128 -7.63 -0.69 19.97
CA VAL A 128 -8.02 0.45 20.84
C VAL A 128 -9.15 1.25 20.24
#